data_AF-A0A1T5IIA5-F1
#
_entry.id   AF-A0A1T5IIA5-F1
#
_cell.length_a   1.000
_cell.length_b   1.000
_cell.length_c   1.000
_cell.angle_alpha   90.00
_cell.angle_beta   90.00
_cell.angle_gamma   90.00
#
_symmetry.space_group_name_H-M   'P 1'
#
loop_
_entity.id
_entity.type
_entity.pdbx_description
1 polymer ?
#
loop_
_entity_poly.entity_id
_entity_poly.type
_entity_poly.pdbx_seq_one_letter_code
_entity_poly.pdbx_strand_id
1 'polypeptide(L)'
;MNTIILNGSPKGNSKNSNSQIFAKEFVRNMKNPCEIKCIAKADPRELAKYVESFDTIIIILPLYIHAMPGIVMKFIEGLEPATDEGKYIGFIVQAGFIETAQHRFIERYFADLAKQLNYKYLGTVSKGEAAGIYMFPKLFRKVLKLITELGMAYEKNHSFDKDIVKRLGKPYELTKFQSMIFELANKLGLNNVGWHRVLRKNNALDKRLDRPFL
;
A
#
# COMPACT_ATOMS: atom_id res chain seq x y z
N MET A 1 2.18 23.35 -5.20
CA MET A 1 2.97 22.17 -5.62
C MET A 1 2.03 21.16 -6.22
N ASN A 2 2.27 20.72 -7.45
CA ASN A 2 1.44 19.71 -8.09
C ASN A 2 1.89 18.31 -7.64
N THR A 3 0.93 17.42 -7.40
CA THR A 3 1.18 16.08 -6.90
C THR A 3 0.46 15.06 -7.75
N ILE A 4 1.17 14.00 -8.11
CA ILE A 4 0.58 12.81 -8.72
C ILE A 4 0.63 11.64 -7.75
N ILE A 5 -0.47 10.90 -7.69
CA ILE A 5 -0.59 9.64 -6.96
C ILE A 5 -0.53 8.50 -7.98
N LEU A 6 0.43 7.61 -7.81
CA LEU A 6 0.60 6.43 -8.65
C LEU A 6 0.07 5.19 -7.93
N ASN A 7 -0.96 4.57 -8.50
CA ASN A 7 -1.44 3.25 -8.11
C ASN A 7 -0.47 2.18 -8.66
N GLY A 8 0.34 1.62 -7.77
CA GLY A 8 1.33 0.58 -8.06
C GLY A 8 0.81 -0.86 -7.95
N SER A 9 -0.50 -1.07 -7.82
CA SER A 9 -1.08 -2.41 -7.77
C SER A 9 -1.12 -3.08 -9.15
N PRO A 10 -0.68 -4.33 -9.31
CA PRO A 10 -0.86 -5.10 -10.55
C PRO A 10 -2.33 -5.34 -10.92
N LYS A 11 -3.26 -5.20 -9.97
CA LYS A 11 -4.70 -5.23 -10.24
C LYS A 11 -5.21 -3.96 -10.94
N GLY A 12 -4.34 -2.97 -11.13
CA GLY A 12 -4.64 -1.69 -11.75
C GLY A 12 -5.82 -0.96 -11.12
N ASN A 13 -6.69 -0.39 -11.97
CA ASN A 13 -7.90 0.34 -11.57
C ASN A 13 -9.10 -0.57 -11.23
N SER A 14 -8.87 -1.87 -11.03
CA SER A 14 -9.93 -2.78 -10.59
C SER A 14 -10.53 -2.34 -9.25
N LYS A 15 -11.84 -2.57 -9.09
CA LYS A 15 -12.53 -2.41 -7.79
C LYS A 15 -11.93 -3.27 -6.67
N ASN A 16 -11.15 -4.30 -7.02
CA ASN A 16 -10.46 -5.19 -6.09
C ASN A 16 -9.02 -4.72 -5.74
N SER A 17 -8.64 -3.51 -6.14
CA SER A 17 -7.32 -2.93 -5.90
C SER A 17 -7.33 -2.07 -4.65
N ASN A 18 -6.72 -2.55 -3.56
CA ASN A 18 -6.58 -1.78 -2.33
C ASN A 18 -5.80 -0.48 -2.56
N SER A 19 -4.75 -0.49 -3.38
CA SER A 19 -4.03 0.74 -3.72
C SER A 19 -4.92 1.80 -4.39
N GLN A 20 -5.84 1.38 -5.26
CA GLN A 20 -6.84 2.30 -5.84
C GLN A 20 -7.79 2.84 -4.79
N ILE A 21 -8.25 1.99 -3.85
CA ILE A 21 -9.12 2.40 -2.74
C ILE A 21 -8.39 3.42 -1.87
N PHE A 22 -7.14 3.15 -1.49
CA PHE A 22 -6.34 4.06 -0.68
C PHE A 22 -6.10 5.39 -1.40
N ALA A 23 -5.79 5.39 -2.70
CA ALA A 23 -5.65 6.61 -3.49
C ALA A 23 -6.92 7.47 -3.46
N LYS A 24 -8.08 6.84 -3.65
CA LYS A 24 -9.38 7.53 -3.60
C LYS A 24 -9.70 8.06 -2.20
N GLU A 25 -9.42 7.30 -1.16
CA GLU A 25 -9.66 7.75 0.23
C GLU A 25 -8.71 8.88 0.63
N PHE A 26 -7.46 8.87 0.15
CA PHE A 26 -6.47 9.90 0.41
C PHE A 26 -6.94 11.25 -0.14
N VAL A 27 -7.45 11.29 -1.38
CA VAL A 27 -7.90 12.55 -2.00
C VAL A 27 -9.32 12.97 -1.64
N ARG A 28 -10.08 12.13 -0.92
CA ARG A 28 -11.54 12.22 -0.78
C ARG A 28 -12.07 13.56 -0.30
N ASN A 29 -11.35 14.20 0.63
CA ASN A 29 -11.75 15.45 1.28
C ASN A 29 -10.74 16.59 1.04
N MET A 30 -9.87 16.45 0.05
CA MET A 30 -8.96 17.52 -0.35
C MET A 30 -9.73 18.59 -1.11
N LYS A 31 -9.39 19.87 -0.89
CA LYS A 31 -9.93 20.98 -1.68
C LYS A 31 -9.45 20.92 -3.13
N ASN A 32 -8.20 20.51 -3.34
CA ASN A 32 -7.56 20.32 -4.63
C ASN A 32 -7.06 18.87 -4.74
N PRO A 33 -7.92 17.92 -5.12
CA PRO A 33 -7.55 16.51 -5.26
C PRO A 33 -6.37 16.30 -6.21
N CYS A 34 -5.41 15.46 -5.81
CA CYS A 34 -4.29 15.07 -6.66
C CYS A 34 -4.74 14.23 -7.86
N GLU A 35 -3.99 14.28 -8.96
CA GLU A 35 -4.16 13.34 -10.07
C GLU A 35 -3.84 11.91 -9.60
N ILE A 36 -4.65 10.92 -10.03
CA ILE A 36 -4.40 9.50 -9.76
C ILE A 36 -4.17 8.76 -11.08
N LYS A 37 -2.99 8.16 -11.25
CA LYS A 37 -2.63 7.37 -12.43
C LYS A 37 -2.21 5.96 -12.05
N CYS A 38 -2.43 4.99 -12.94
CA CYS A 38 -2.16 3.58 -12.69
C CYS A 38 -0.90 3.13 -13.42
N ILE A 39 0.06 2.56 -12.69
CA ILE A 39 1.32 2.05 -13.26
C ILE A 39 1.05 0.86 -14.19
N ALA A 40 0.17 -0.06 -13.81
CA ALA A 40 -0.07 -1.32 -14.55
C ALA A 40 -0.58 -1.16 -16.00
N LYS A 41 -0.99 0.05 -16.40
CA LYS A 41 -1.55 0.34 -17.73
C LYS A 41 -0.69 1.29 -18.56
N ALA A 42 0.45 1.73 -18.03
CA ALA A 42 1.31 2.69 -18.69
C ALA A 42 2.60 2.01 -19.17
N ASP A 43 3.19 2.54 -20.23
CA ASP A 43 4.60 2.26 -20.51
C ASP A 43 5.45 2.88 -19.37
N PRO A 44 6.38 2.11 -18.76
CA PRO A 44 7.15 2.61 -17.63
C PRO A 44 8.00 3.85 -17.95
N ARG A 45 8.57 3.95 -19.16
CA ARG A 45 9.44 5.07 -19.55
C ARG A 45 8.63 6.31 -19.87
N GLU A 46 7.51 6.14 -20.57
CA GLU A 46 6.57 7.25 -20.80
C GLU A 46 6.01 7.79 -19.48
N LEU A 47 5.67 6.91 -18.55
CA LEU A 47 5.20 7.32 -17.23
C LEU A 47 6.29 8.05 -16.44
N ALA A 48 7.53 7.58 -16.48
CA ALA A 48 8.65 8.24 -15.83
C ALA A 48 8.87 9.67 -16.36
N LYS A 49 8.87 9.85 -17.69
CA LYS A 49 8.92 11.18 -18.31
C LYS A 49 7.74 12.05 -17.92
N TYR A 50 6.54 11.47 -17.87
CA TYR A 50 5.33 12.21 -17.53
C TYR A 50 5.40 12.79 -16.10
N VAL A 51 5.92 12.02 -15.14
CA VAL A 51 5.99 12.45 -13.73
C VAL A 51 7.06 13.51 -13.47
N GLU A 52 8.00 13.74 -14.39
CA GLU A 52 8.98 14.84 -14.30
C GLU A 52 8.30 16.21 -14.21
N SER A 53 7.10 16.36 -14.77
CA SER A 53 6.32 17.61 -14.68
C SER A 53 5.69 17.86 -13.29
N PHE A 54 5.78 16.90 -12.37
CA PHE A 54 5.20 16.99 -11.03
C PHE A 54 6.25 17.27 -9.95
N ASP A 55 5.94 18.14 -9.01
CA ASP A 55 6.76 18.45 -7.84
C ASP A 55 6.82 17.26 -6.88
N THR A 56 5.77 16.44 -6.86
CA THR A 56 5.65 15.34 -5.90
C THR A 56 5.02 14.09 -6.50
N ILE A 57 5.67 12.96 -6.23
CA ILE A 57 5.19 11.64 -6.59
C ILE A 57 4.85 10.87 -5.30
N ILE A 58 3.61 10.43 -5.16
CA ILE A 58 3.19 9.51 -4.10
C ILE A 58 2.86 8.16 -4.72
N ILE A 59 3.56 7.10 -4.33
CA ILE A 59 3.31 5.75 -4.86
C ILE A 59 2.56 4.91 -3.83
N ILE A 60 1.39 4.39 -4.20
CA ILE A 60 0.56 3.54 -3.34
C ILE A 60 0.58 2.12 -3.88
N LEU A 61 1.10 1.16 -3.11
CA LEU A 61 1.41 -0.19 -3.62
C LEU A 61 1.15 -1.29 -2.59
N PRO A 62 0.84 -2.52 -3.04
CA PRO A 62 0.93 -3.69 -2.18
C PRO A 62 2.38 -4.04 -1.85
N LEU A 63 2.62 -4.58 -0.67
CA LEU A 63 3.87 -5.25 -0.32
C LEU A 63 3.83 -6.70 -0.82
N TYR A 64 4.78 -7.09 -1.67
CA TYR A 64 5.00 -8.47 -2.09
C TYR A 64 6.25 -9.00 -1.40
N ILE A 65 6.03 -9.83 -0.36
CA ILE A 65 7.05 -10.29 0.58
C ILE A 65 7.70 -9.09 1.29
N HIS A 66 8.88 -8.65 0.83
CA HIS A 66 9.63 -7.53 1.39
C HIS A 66 9.87 -6.41 0.35
N ALA A 67 9.23 -6.50 -0.81
CA ALA A 67 9.50 -5.64 -1.97
C ALA A 67 8.22 -5.10 -2.64
N MET A 68 8.41 -4.20 -3.61
CA MET A 68 7.34 -3.69 -4.46
C MET A 68 6.98 -4.66 -5.60
N PRO A 69 5.81 -4.52 -6.24
CA PRO A 69 5.50 -5.26 -7.45
C PRO A 69 6.49 -4.95 -8.58
N GLY A 70 6.78 -5.93 -9.44
CA GLY A 70 7.74 -5.76 -10.55
C GLY A 70 7.39 -4.63 -11.52
N ILE A 71 6.10 -4.31 -11.69
CA ILE A 71 5.68 -3.14 -12.50
C ILE A 71 6.11 -1.80 -11.89
N VAL A 72 6.17 -1.71 -10.56
CA VAL A 72 6.61 -0.50 -9.85
C VAL A 72 8.13 -0.40 -9.95
N MET A 73 8.85 -1.53 -9.86
CA MET A 73 10.29 -1.56 -10.10
C MET A 73 10.64 -1.04 -11.50
N LYS A 74 9.99 -1.55 -12.54
CA LYS A 74 10.21 -1.07 -13.93
C LYS A 74 9.95 0.42 -14.11
N PHE A 75 8.97 0.97 -13.40
CA PHE A 75 8.73 2.42 -13.41
C PHE A 75 9.85 3.17 -12.69
N ILE A 76 10.30 2.69 -11.51
CA ILE A 76 11.39 3.29 -10.75
C ILE A 76 12.71 3.28 -11.55
N GLU A 77 12.99 2.20 -12.29
CA GLU A 77 14.15 2.09 -13.19
C GLU A 77 14.16 3.13 -14.32
N GLY A 78 13.01 3.74 -14.62
CA GLY A 78 12.91 4.81 -15.61
C GLY A 78 13.02 6.22 -15.01
N LEU A 79 13.06 6.37 -13.68
CA LEU A 79 13.18 7.67 -13.02
C LEU A 79 14.62 8.17 -13.10
N GLU A 80 14.77 9.43 -13.45
CA GLU A 80 16.06 10.13 -13.44
C GLU A 80 16.19 11.01 -12.19
N PRO A 81 17.42 11.22 -11.68
CA PRO A 81 17.65 12.14 -10.58
C PRO A 81 17.24 13.58 -10.93
N ALA A 82 16.67 14.29 -9.96
CA ALA A 82 16.33 15.69 -10.10
C ALA A 82 17.58 16.56 -10.24
N THR A 83 17.59 17.45 -11.24
CA THR A 83 18.64 18.46 -11.44
C THR A 83 18.54 19.60 -10.44
N ASP A 84 17.31 19.91 -10.01
CA ASP A 84 17.00 21.06 -9.16
C ASP A 84 16.31 20.62 -7.86
N GLU A 85 16.39 21.47 -6.84
CA GLU A 85 15.65 21.25 -5.61
C GLU A 85 14.13 21.33 -5.83
N GLY A 86 13.36 20.68 -4.95
CA GLY A 86 11.91 20.83 -4.90
C GLY A 86 11.12 19.64 -5.44
N LYS A 87 11.79 18.53 -5.79
CA LYS A 87 11.13 17.23 -6.00
C LYS A 87 10.95 16.47 -4.69
N TYR A 88 9.80 15.82 -4.55
CA TYR A 88 9.43 15.04 -3.37
C TYR A 88 8.92 13.65 -3.76
N ILE A 89 9.24 12.65 -2.95
CA ILE A 89 8.72 11.29 -3.13
C ILE A 89 8.21 10.71 -1.81
N GLY A 90 7.04 10.07 -1.86
CA GLY A 90 6.43 9.41 -0.71
C GLY A 90 5.77 8.10 -1.10
N PHE A 91 5.59 7.21 -0.11
CA PHE A 91 5.03 5.89 -0.35
C PHE A 91 3.94 5.55 0.65
N ILE A 92 2.92 4.83 0.19
CA ILE A 92 1.90 4.21 1.04
C ILE A 92 1.86 2.73 0.69
N VAL A 93 2.32 1.89 1.62
CA VAL A 93 2.49 0.46 1.42
C VAL A 93 1.46 -0.29 2.25
N GLN A 94 0.75 -1.22 1.61
CA GLN A 94 -0.23 -2.06 2.26
C GLN A 94 0.05 -3.55 2.07
N ALA A 95 -0.14 -4.36 3.11
CA ALA A 95 0.14 -5.79 3.08
C ALA A 95 -1.03 -6.64 3.58
N GLY A 96 -1.04 -7.92 3.19
CA GLY A 96 -2.00 -8.89 3.72
C GLY A 96 -1.69 -9.35 5.14
N PHE A 97 -0.41 -9.40 5.51
CA PHE A 97 0.04 -9.76 6.86
C PHE A 97 -0.38 -8.73 7.89
N ILE A 98 -0.70 -9.16 9.11
CA ILE A 98 -1.20 -8.29 10.18
C ILE A 98 -0.14 -7.28 10.62
N GLU A 99 1.11 -7.73 10.72
CA GLU A 99 2.26 -6.96 11.21
C GLU A 99 2.85 -6.06 10.13
N THR A 100 3.37 -4.91 10.54
CA THR A 100 4.13 -4.02 9.64
C THR A 100 5.64 -4.23 9.72
N ALA A 101 6.16 -5.09 10.61
CA ALA A 101 7.59 -5.37 10.72
C ALA A 101 8.28 -5.70 9.39
N GLN A 102 7.59 -6.43 8.51
CA GLN A 102 8.12 -6.80 7.18
C GLN A 102 8.29 -5.61 6.23
N HIS A 103 7.68 -4.45 6.51
CA HIS A 103 7.81 -3.25 5.69
C HIS A 103 9.16 -2.56 5.89
N ARG A 104 9.87 -2.84 6.99
CA ARG A 104 11.18 -2.21 7.30
C ARG A 104 12.20 -2.33 6.18
N PHE A 105 12.11 -3.40 5.37
CA PHE A 105 13.01 -3.65 4.26
C PHE A 105 12.73 -2.70 3.09
N ILE A 106 11.47 -2.59 2.65
CA ILE A 106 11.11 -1.68 1.58
C ILE A 106 11.21 -0.21 2.02
N GLU A 107 10.93 0.11 3.29
CA GLU A 107 11.08 1.46 3.83
C GLU A 107 12.52 1.98 3.72
N ARG A 108 13.51 1.12 4.00
CA ARG A 108 14.94 1.44 3.83
C ARG A 108 15.31 1.62 2.36
N TYR A 109 14.82 0.74 1.49
CA TYR A 109 15.01 0.86 0.05
C TYR A 109 14.46 2.19 -0.48
N PHE A 110 13.24 2.58 -0.10
CA PHE A 110 12.64 3.84 -0.53
C PHE A 110 13.32 5.08 0.01
N ALA A 111 13.83 5.04 1.24
CA ALA A 111 14.64 6.13 1.78
C ALA A 111 15.96 6.30 1.01
N ASP A 112 16.58 5.20 0.59
CA ASP A 112 17.80 5.23 -0.23
C ASP A 112 17.52 5.69 -1.67
N LEU A 113 16.46 5.16 -2.28
CA LEU A 113 15.98 5.57 -3.60
C LEU A 113 15.74 7.09 -3.67
N ALA A 114 15.09 7.67 -2.65
CA ALA A 114 14.85 9.11 -2.60
C ALA A 114 16.17 9.92 -2.63
N LYS A 115 17.23 9.43 -1.98
CA LYS A 115 18.56 10.06 -2.02
C LYS A 115 19.19 9.92 -3.40
N GLN A 116 19.15 8.72 -4.00
CA GLN A 116 19.71 8.47 -5.33
C GLN A 116 19.05 9.35 -6.39
N LEU A 117 17.74 9.58 -6.27
CA LEU A 117 17.00 10.45 -7.17
C LEU A 117 17.16 11.95 -6.87
N ASN A 118 17.83 12.35 -5.79
CA ASN A 118 17.84 13.75 -5.31
C ASN A 118 16.43 14.30 -5.00
N TYR A 119 15.55 13.47 -4.43
CA TYR A 119 14.19 13.85 -4.03
C TYR A 119 14.11 13.96 -2.50
N LYS A 120 13.34 14.95 -2.02
CA LYS A 120 12.98 15.06 -0.60
C LYS A 120 12.01 13.93 -0.22
N TYR A 121 12.41 13.10 0.73
CA TYR A 121 11.64 11.94 1.15
C TYR A 121 10.51 12.32 2.12
N LEU A 122 9.26 12.16 1.70
CA LEU A 122 8.08 12.38 2.55
C LEU A 122 7.91 11.29 3.63
N GLY A 123 8.56 10.14 3.43
CA GLY A 123 8.41 8.96 4.26
C GLY A 123 7.61 7.84 3.59
N THR A 124 7.47 6.73 4.32
CA THR A 124 6.63 5.60 3.94
C THR A 124 5.57 5.37 5.00
N VAL A 125 4.32 5.26 4.57
CA VAL A 125 3.18 4.89 5.41
C VAL A 125 2.91 3.41 5.24
N SER A 126 3.03 2.65 6.33
CA SER A 126 2.87 1.18 6.31
C SER A 126 1.55 0.76 6.93
N LYS A 127 0.81 -0.15 6.28
CA LYS A 127 -0.42 -0.74 6.81
C LYS A 127 -0.51 -2.24 6.52
N GLY A 128 -0.40 -3.04 7.58
CA GLY A 128 -0.72 -4.48 7.54
C GLY A 128 -2.23 -4.73 7.46
N GLU A 129 -2.66 -5.99 7.44
CA GLU A 129 -4.06 -6.44 7.50
C GLU A 129 -4.97 -5.78 6.45
N ALA A 130 -4.43 -5.42 5.29
CA ALA A 130 -5.17 -4.68 4.28
C ALA A 130 -5.92 -5.59 3.30
N ALA A 131 -5.61 -6.89 3.24
CA ALA A 131 -6.13 -7.81 2.23
C ALA A 131 -7.67 -7.81 2.12
N GLY A 132 -8.38 -7.69 3.24
CA GLY A 132 -9.85 -7.71 3.28
C GLY A 132 -10.53 -6.39 2.90
N ILE A 133 -9.80 -5.28 2.71
CA ILE A 133 -10.38 -3.94 2.52
C ILE A 133 -11.31 -3.88 1.31
N TYR A 134 -10.87 -4.38 0.15
CA TYR A 134 -11.71 -4.36 -1.05
C TYR A 134 -12.96 -5.23 -0.93
N MET A 135 -12.92 -6.30 -0.12
CA MET A 135 -14.06 -7.21 0.06
C MET A 135 -15.05 -6.67 1.09
N PHE A 136 -14.55 -6.10 2.18
CA PHE A 136 -15.33 -5.74 3.35
C PHE A 136 -15.00 -4.33 3.86
N PRO A 137 -15.14 -3.27 3.04
CA PRO A 137 -14.68 -1.93 3.40
C PRO A 137 -15.32 -1.39 4.69
N LYS A 138 -16.54 -1.83 5.03
CA LYS A 138 -17.23 -1.44 6.27
C LYS A 138 -16.49 -1.86 7.54
N LEU A 139 -15.76 -2.98 7.51
CA LEU A 139 -14.94 -3.45 8.64
C LEU A 139 -13.68 -2.59 8.83
N PHE A 140 -13.20 -1.96 7.75
CA PHE A 140 -11.98 -1.15 7.73
C PHE A 140 -12.23 0.35 7.78
N ARG A 141 -13.45 0.81 8.11
CA ARG A 141 -13.80 2.25 8.15
C ARG A 141 -12.81 3.11 8.94
N LYS A 142 -12.30 2.62 10.07
CA LYS A 142 -11.30 3.35 10.87
C LYS A 142 -9.99 3.55 10.11
N VAL A 143 -9.53 2.53 9.37
CA VAL A 143 -8.33 2.61 8.54
C VAL A 143 -8.54 3.57 7.37
N LEU A 144 -9.67 3.44 6.65
CA LEU A 144 -9.98 4.34 5.53
C LEU A 144 -10.09 5.79 5.98
N LYS A 145 -10.70 6.04 7.16
CA LYS A 145 -10.74 7.38 7.77
C LYS A 145 -9.34 7.93 8.04
N LEU A 146 -8.41 7.12 8.55
CA LEU A 146 -7.01 7.53 8.74
C LEU A 146 -6.32 7.89 7.42
N ILE A 147 -6.61 7.18 6.33
CA ILE A 147 -6.08 7.51 5.01
C ILE A 147 -6.64 8.84 4.50
N THR A 148 -7.92 9.13 4.73
CA THR A 148 -8.51 10.44 4.43
C THR A 148 -7.92 11.56 5.29
N GLU A 149 -7.76 11.33 6.60
CA GLU A 149 -7.11 12.28 7.51
C GLU A 149 -5.65 12.54 7.09
N LEU A 150 -4.93 11.50 6.63
CA LEU A 150 -3.57 11.62 6.11
C LEU A 150 -3.51 12.53 4.88
N GLY A 151 -4.42 12.35 3.91
CA GLY A 151 -4.45 13.17 2.70
C GLY A 151 -4.80 14.63 2.97
N MET A 152 -5.72 14.89 3.91
CA MET A 152 -6.01 16.25 4.38
C MET A 152 -4.81 16.91 5.07
N ALA A 153 -4.09 16.16 5.91
CA ALA A 153 -2.89 16.67 6.57
C ALA A 153 -1.77 16.96 5.55
N TYR A 154 -1.63 16.09 4.55
CA TYR A 154 -0.71 16.30 3.43
C TYR A 154 -1.07 17.55 2.61
N GLU A 155 -2.35 17.77 2.27
CA GLU A 155 -2.77 18.97 1.54
C GLU A 155 -2.37 20.27 2.27
N LYS A 156 -2.48 20.26 3.60
CA LYS A 156 -2.16 21.44 4.43
C LYS A 156 -0.66 21.65 4.62
N ASN A 157 0.08 20.57 4.86
CA ASN A 157 1.45 20.65 5.40
C ASN A 157 2.52 20.11 4.43
N HIS A 158 2.11 19.60 3.27
CA HIS A 158 2.98 18.93 2.30
C HIS A 158 3.89 17.84 2.91
N SER A 159 3.37 17.12 3.90
CA SER A 159 4.11 16.10 4.64
C SER A 159 3.16 15.03 5.18
N PHE A 160 3.67 13.82 5.38
CA PHE A 160 2.91 12.77 6.05
C PHE A 160 2.88 13.02 7.57
N ASP A 161 1.67 13.16 8.10
CA ASP A 161 1.45 13.38 9.54
C ASP A 161 1.96 12.19 10.37
N LYS A 162 2.94 12.46 11.24
CA LYS A 162 3.66 11.42 11.99
C LYS A 162 2.75 10.58 12.90
N ASP A 163 1.72 11.19 13.49
CA ASP A 163 0.81 10.49 14.39
C ASP A 163 -0.14 9.58 13.61
N ILE A 164 -0.62 10.03 12.44
CA ILE A 164 -1.41 9.20 11.55
C ILE A 164 -0.57 8.04 11.00
N VAL A 165 0.67 8.30 10.56
CA VAL A 165 1.61 7.24 10.13
C VAL A 165 1.79 6.19 11.24
N LYS A 166 2.07 6.64 12.47
CA LYS A 166 2.26 5.74 13.63
C LYS A 166 1.01 4.92 13.95
N ARG A 167 -0.19 5.46 13.76
CA ARG A 167 -1.46 4.76 13.99
C ARG A 167 -1.74 3.71 12.91
N LEU A 168 -1.48 4.05 11.65
CA LEU A 168 -1.62 3.12 10.51
C LEU A 168 -0.62 1.96 10.59
N GLY A 169 0.60 2.24 11.08
CA GLY A 169 1.67 1.28 11.24
C GLY A 169 1.46 0.21 12.31
N LYS A 170 0.38 0.26 13.09
CA LYS A 170 0.13 -0.72 14.16
C LYS A 170 -0.64 -1.96 13.68
N PRO A 171 -0.34 -3.15 14.22
CA PRO A 171 0.82 -3.45 15.08
C PRO A 171 2.12 -3.55 14.26
N TYR A 172 3.25 -3.14 14.87
CA TYR A 172 4.56 -3.38 14.25
C TYR A 172 4.88 -4.87 14.29
N GLU A 173 4.82 -5.45 15.49
CA GLU A 173 4.87 -6.89 15.74
C GLU A 173 3.70 -7.28 16.65
N LEU A 174 3.22 -8.51 16.52
CA LEU A 174 2.25 -9.09 17.42
C LEU A 174 2.89 -9.31 18.78
N THR A 175 2.14 -9.01 19.83
CA THR A 175 2.57 -9.37 21.19
C THR A 175 2.55 -10.88 21.37
N LYS A 176 3.32 -11.39 22.36
CA LYS A 176 3.30 -12.81 22.73
C LYS A 176 1.89 -13.30 23.06
N PHE A 177 1.10 -12.46 23.74
CA PHE A 177 -0.28 -12.77 24.09
C PHE A 177 -1.17 -12.89 22.84
N GLN A 178 -1.08 -11.95 21.91
CA GLN A 178 -1.82 -12.03 20.63
C GLN A 178 -1.42 -13.28 19.84
N SER A 179 -0.12 -13.60 19.80
CA SER A 179 0.39 -14.79 19.13
C SER A 179 -0.18 -16.07 19.75
N MET A 180 -0.23 -16.15 21.09
CA MET A 180 -0.84 -17.27 21.81
C MET A 180 -2.33 -17.44 21.47
N ILE A 181 -3.09 -16.34 21.42
CA ILE A 181 -4.50 -16.37 21.01
C ILE A 181 -4.65 -16.90 19.58
N PHE A 182 -3.83 -16.42 18.64
CA PHE A 182 -3.88 -16.90 17.26
C PHE A 182 -3.52 -18.38 17.14
N GLU A 183 -2.54 -18.85 17.91
CA GLU A 183 -2.17 -20.27 17.95
C GLU A 183 -3.32 -21.13 18.48
N LEU A 184 -3.99 -20.70 19.56
CA LEU A 184 -5.15 -21.38 20.10
C LEU A 184 -6.31 -21.41 19.09
N ALA A 185 -6.62 -20.28 18.47
CA ALA A 185 -7.65 -20.19 17.43
C ALA A 185 -7.34 -21.11 16.24
N ASN A 186 -6.06 -21.25 15.88
CA ASN A 186 -5.62 -22.17 14.84
C ASN A 186 -5.83 -23.64 15.24
N LYS A 187 -5.44 -24.02 16.46
CA LYS A 187 -5.64 -25.38 17.01
C LYS A 187 -7.12 -25.76 17.07
N LEU A 188 -8.00 -24.80 17.37
CA LEU A 188 -9.45 -24.99 17.39
C LEU A 188 -10.10 -24.94 15.99
N GLY A 189 -9.32 -24.74 14.93
CA GLY A 189 -9.82 -24.70 13.54
C GLY A 189 -10.61 -23.43 13.18
N LEU A 190 -10.64 -22.41 14.06
CA LEU A 190 -11.42 -21.19 13.88
C LEU A 190 -10.90 -20.35 12.70
N ASN A 191 -9.60 -20.39 12.44
CA ASN A 191 -8.98 -19.69 11.30
C ASN A 191 -9.48 -20.20 9.93
N ASN A 192 -9.99 -21.43 9.86
CA ASN A 192 -10.42 -22.04 8.60
C ASN A 192 -11.92 -21.83 8.31
N VAL A 193 -12.70 -21.31 9.26
CA VAL A 193 -14.16 -21.17 9.09
C VAL A 193 -14.52 -20.28 7.91
N GLY A 194 -13.84 -19.14 7.76
CA GLY A 194 -14.04 -18.23 6.63
C GLY A 194 -13.68 -18.89 5.30
N TRP A 195 -12.52 -19.54 5.23
CA TRP A 195 -12.06 -20.26 4.03
C TRP A 195 -12.99 -21.43 3.67
N HIS A 196 -13.45 -22.21 4.64
CA HIS A 196 -14.41 -23.29 4.42
C HIS A 196 -15.73 -22.77 3.85
N ARG A 197 -16.21 -21.60 4.29
CA ARG A 197 -17.41 -20.96 3.70
C ARG A 197 -17.17 -20.59 2.23
N VAL A 198 -16.00 -20.03 1.91
CA VAL A 198 -15.63 -19.70 0.53
C VAL A 198 -15.52 -20.96 -0.33
N LEU A 199 -14.87 -22.02 0.18
CA LEU A 199 -14.73 -23.29 -0.54
C LEU A 199 -16.07 -23.97 -0.79
N ARG A 200 -16.97 -24.00 0.21
CA ARG A 200 -18.35 -24.51 0.03
C ARG A 200 -19.11 -23.75 -1.05
N LYS A 201 -19.02 -22.42 -1.04
CA LYS A 201 -19.67 -21.58 -2.06
C LYS A 201 -19.18 -21.86 -3.48
N ASN A 202 -17.96 -22.39 -3.62
CA ASN A 202 -17.33 -22.70 -4.91
C ASN A 202 -17.24 -24.22 -5.17
N ASN A 203 -17.98 -25.07 -4.45
CA ASN A 203 -17.97 -26.52 -4.60
C ASN A 203 -16.55 -27.14 -4.58
N ALA A 204 -15.71 -26.68 -3.65
CA ALA A 204 -14.30 -27.08 -3.56
C ALA A 204 -13.86 -27.44 -2.13
N LEU A 205 -14.79 -27.75 -1.23
CA LEU A 205 -14.46 -28.09 0.17
C LEU A 205 -13.76 -29.45 0.30
N ASP A 206 -14.14 -30.39 -0.54
CA ASP A 206 -13.51 -31.70 -0.74
C ASP A 206 -12.04 -31.54 -1.17
N LYS A 207 -11.73 -30.53 -1.99
CA LYS A 207 -10.40 -30.19 -2.50
C LYS A 207 -9.51 -29.38 -1.55
N ARG A 208 -9.93 -29.13 -0.30
CA ARG A 208 -9.24 -28.21 0.63
C ARG A 208 -7.81 -28.64 1.01
N LEU A 209 -7.47 -29.91 0.78
CA LEU A 209 -6.15 -30.49 1.08
C LEU A 209 -5.33 -30.79 -0.19
N ASP A 210 -5.85 -30.42 -1.36
CA ASP A 210 -5.13 -30.56 -2.62
C ASP A 210 -3.86 -29.69 -2.58
N ARG A 211 -2.77 -30.21 -3.12
CA ARG A 211 -1.48 -29.52 -3.19
C ARG A 211 -1.32 -28.83 -4.56
N PRO A 212 -0.53 -27.75 -4.67
CA PRO A 212 -0.17 -27.21 -5.97
C PRO A 212 0.45 -28.29 -6.85
N PHE A 213 0.27 -28.20 -8.17
CA PHE A 213 1.02 -29.04 -9.11
C PHE A 213 2.52 -28.85 -8.85
N LEU A 214 3.24 -29.96 -8.67
CA LEU A 214 4.71 -29.98 -8.56
C LEU A 214 5.33 -29.76 -9.93
#